data_AF-A0AAN9U319-F1
#
_entry.id   AF-A0AAN9U319-F1
#
_cell.length_a   1.000
_cell.length_b   1.000
_cell.length_c   1.000
_cell.angle_alpha   90.00
_cell.angle_beta   90.00
_cell.angle_gamma   90.00
#
_symmetry.space_group_name_H-M   'P 1'
#
loop_
_entity.id
_entity.type
_entity.pdbx_description
1 polymer ?
#
loop_
_entity_poly.entity_id
_entity_poly.type
_entity_poly.pdbx_seq_one_letter_code
_entity_poly.pdbx_strand_id
1 'polypeptide(L)'
;MDDETARLNLQLQLEELQEATSKLKGKQPAGEVSDFELALKCYEDDLDENMALLSDRILCKSIASAVQTDGEVIRELQVQEQQATADRALALRSRNGVIPAPTNTGRQLRESNDESDNLDKELLERMAAMNAFGPNENDSKAATGANGVRCVSCLDYVASDNVAKAPCDHDYCRRCLQELFTRSLTDESLFPPRCCGQPIAAEANRMFLSPQLVGEYQAKKLEMDTPNRTYCHRPQCSAFIPPHFIRNEWDEDRLIERAHVVVNRELGDRRIPAARVAEMVQQARRRLVNDHESAQKIEEDDEAHEE
;
A
#
# COMPACT_ATOMS: atom_id res chain seq x y z
N MET A 1 -0.17 3.38 -15.50
CA MET A 1 -1.14 3.19 -16.59
C MET A 1 -1.92 4.48 -16.74
N ASP A 2 -1.94 5.07 -17.92
CA ASP A 2 -2.79 6.23 -18.24
C ASP A 2 -4.26 5.81 -18.40
N ASP A 3 -5.17 6.78 -18.29
CA ASP A 3 -6.61 6.50 -18.24
C ASP A 3 -7.16 6.01 -19.60
N GLU A 4 -6.53 6.37 -20.73
CA GLU A 4 -6.91 5.88 -22.06
C GLU A 4 -6.56 4.39 -22.22
N THR A 5 -5.36 4.02 -21.79
CA THR A 5 -4.92 2.62 -21.76
C THR A 5 -5.77 1.79 -20.82
N ALA A 6 -6.12 2.31 -19.63
CA ALA A 6 -7.02 1.61 -18.70
C ALA A 6 -8.41 1.38 -19.32
N ARG A 7 -8.96 2.37 -20.01
CA ARG A 7 -10.25 2.28 -20.69
C ARG A 7 -10.23 1.22 -21.78
N LEU A 8 -9.18 1.20 -22.59
CA LEU A 8 -9.03 0.21 -23.65
C LEU A 8 -8.91 -1.22 -23.10
N ASN A 9 -8.19 -1.41 -21.98
CA ASN A 9 -8.06 -2.74 -21.38
C ASN A 9 -9.41 -3.27 -20.86
N LEU A 10 -10.19 -2.42 -20.17
CA LEU A 10 -11.52 -2.81 -19.70
C LEU A 10 -12.47 -3.12 -20.87
N GLN A 11 -12.42 -2.32 -21.95
CA GLN A 11 -13.21 -2.58 -23.16
C GLN A 11 -12.86 -3.92 -23.81
N LEU A 12 -11.57 -4.23 -23.94
CA LEU A 12 -11.12 -5.50 -24.51
C LEU A 12 -11.57 -6.70 -23.66
N GLN A 13 -11.47 -6.59 -22.33
CA GLN A 13 -11.94 -7.65 -21.42
C GLN A 13 -13.45 -7.89 -21.52
N LEU A 14 -14.23 -6.80 -21.68
CA LEU A 14 -15.67 -6.91 -21.88
C LEU A 14 -16.01 -7.57 -23.22
N GLU A 15 -15.31 -7.20 -24.30
CA GLU A 15 -15.46 -7.82 -25.62
C GLU A 15 -15.13 -9.32 -25.59
N GLU A 16 -14.03 -9.71 -24.94
CA GLU A 16 -13.64 -11.12 -24.76
C GLU A 16 -14.70 -11.90 -23.98
N LEU A 17 -15.27 -11.30 -22.93
CA LEU A 17 -16.31 -11.90 -22.11
C LEU A 17 -17.62 -12.07 -22.87
N GLN A 18 -18.02 -11.07 -23.66
CA GLN A 18 -19.17 -11.13 -24.54
C GLN A 18 -18.99 -12.20 -25.64
N GLU A 19 -17.79 -12.33 -26.19
CA GLU A 19 -17.49 -13.38 -27.15
C GLU A 19 -17.58 -14.77 -26.49
N ALA A 20 -17.03 -14.93 -25.29
CA ALA A 20 -17.08 -16.19 -24.53
C ALA A 20 -18.51 -16.59 -24.16
N THR A 21 -19.31 -15.66 -23.65
CA THR A 21 -20.72 -15.89 -23.29
C THR A 21 -21.58 -16.22 -24.52
N SER A 22 -21.33 -15.58 -25.67
CA SER A 22 -22.05 -15.88 -26.92
C SER A 22 -21.85 -17.34 -27.39
N LYS A 23 -20.65 -17.90 -27.16
CA LYS A 23 -20.29 -19.29 -27.52
C LYS A 23 -20.91 -20.35 -26.59
N LEU A 24 -21.38 -19.93 -25.41
CA LEU A 24 -21.93 -20.83 -24.37
C LEU A 24 -23.46 -20.99 -24.45
N LYS A 25 -24.15 -20.11 -25.18
CA LYS A 25 -25.62 -20.09 -25.29
C LYS A 25 -26.14 -21.41 -25.90
N GLY A 26 -26.77 -22.26 -25.09
CA GLY A 26 -27.54 -23.43 -25.58
C GLY A 26 -27.22 -24.82 -24.99
N LYS A 27 -26.42 -24.93 -23.92
CA LYS A 27 -26.02 -26.25 -23.37
C LYS A 27 -26.70 -26.70 -22.08
N GLN A 28 -27.63 -25.92 -21.49
CA GLN A 28 -28.19 -26.22 -20.17
C GLN A 28 -29.72 -26.33 -20.12
N PRO A 29 -30.27 -27.13 -19.18
CA PRO A 29 -31.72 -27.24 -18.96
C PRO A 29 -32.33 -25.89 -18.57
N ALA A 30 -33.53 -25.60 -19.05
CA ALA A 30 -34.21 -24.35 -18.75
C ALA A 30 -34.54 -24.23 -17.26
N GLY A 31 -33.93 -23.26 -16.56
CA GLY A 31 -34.28 -22.85 -15.20
C GLY A 31 -33.19 -23.00 -14.14
N GLU A 32 -32.08 -23.68 -14.44
CA GLU A 32 -30.90 -23.75 -13.56
C GLU A 32 -29.76 -22.90 -14.16
N VAL A 33 -29.31 -21.89 -13.40
CA VAL A 33 -28.12 -21.10 -13.74
C VAL A 33 -26.92 -21.84 -13.16
N SER A 34 -25.98 -22.25 -14.01
CA SER A 34 -24.74 -22.87 -13.53
C SER A 34 -23.87 -21.87 -12.78
N ASP A 35 -23.15 -22.33 -11.75
CA ASP A 35 -22.15 -21.54 -11.03
C ASP A 35 -21.17 -20.83 -11.98
N PHE A 36 -20.87 -21.45 -13.13
CA PHE A 36 -20.01 -20.86 -14.16
C PHE A 36 -20.69 -19.69 -14.89
N GLU A 37 -21.98 -19.79 -15.19
CA GLU A 37 -22.75 -18.68 -15.80
C GLU A 37 -22.93 -17.52 -14.82
N LEU A 38 -23.14 -17.84 -13.54
CA LEU A 38 -23.18 -16.84 -12.48
C LEU A 38 -21.83 -16.13 -12.34
N ALA A 39 -20.71 -16.87 -12.36
CA ALA A 39 -19.37 -16.30 -12.29
C ALA A 39 -19.07 -15.36 -13.48
N LEU A 40 -19.46 -15.73 -14.70
CA LEU A 40 -19.31 -14.87 -15.88
C LEU A 40 -20.14 -13.59 -15.75
N LYS A 41 -21.36 -13.69 -15.24
CA LYS A 41 -22.22 -12.52 -15.01
C LYS A 41 -21.64 -11.59 -13.94
N CYS A 42 -21.16 -12.13 -12.81
CA CYS A 42 -20.51 -11.30 -11.79
C CYS A 42 -19.27 -10.60 -12.35
N TYR A 43 -18.50 -11.26 -13.21
CA TYR A 43 -17.34 -10.64 -13.83
C TYR A 43 -17.72 -9.56 -14.87
N GLU A 44 -18.85 -9.73 -15.58
CA GLU A 44 -19.42 -8.67 -16.42
C GLU A 44 -19.83 -7.44 -15.60
N ASP A 45 -20.57 -7.65 -14.50
CA ASP A 45 -21.00 -6.59 -13.59
C ASP A 45 -19.79 -5.83 -12.99
N ASP A 46 -18.72 -6.55 -12.61
CA ASP A 46 -17.48 -5.97 -12.09
C ASP A 46 -16.77 -5.10 -13.16
N LEU A 47 -16.73 -5.55 -14.42
CA LEU A 47 -16.10 -4.78 -15.50
C LEU A 47 -16.87 -3.48 -15.79
N ASP A 48 -18.20 -3.54 -15.79
CA ASP A 48 -19.07 -2.37 -15.97
C ASP A 48 -18.90 -1.35 -14.83
N GLU A 49 -18.82 -1.82 -13.57
CA GLU A 49 -18.56 -0.95 -12.42
C GLU A 49 -17.19 -0.27 -12.55
N ASN A 50 -16.15 -1.03 -12.93
CA ASN A 50 -14.82 -0.48 -13.14
C ASN A 50 -14.78 0.54 -14.30
N MET A 51 -15.54 0.31 -15.37
CA MET A 51 -15.67 1.26 -16.48
C MET A 51 -16.35 2.56 -16.01
N ALA A 52 -17.42 2.46 -15.21
CA ALA A 52 -18.10 3.62 -14.65
C ALA A 52 -17.15 4.45 -13.76
N LEU A 53 -16.42 3.80 -12.85
CA LEU A 53 -15.43 4.45 -11.99
C LEU A 53 -14.33 5.15 -12.79
N LEU A 54 -13.87 4.54 -13.88
CA LEU A 54 -12.87 5.16 -14.75
C LEU A 54 -13.43 6.38 -15.48
N SER A 55 -14.66 6.29 -15.98
CA SER A 55 -15.36 7.43 -16.60
C SER A 55 -15.53 8.60 -15.63
N ASP A 56 -15.94 8.33 -14.39
CA ASP A 56 -16.08 9.34 -13.35
C ASP A 56 -14.74 10.00 -13.03
N ARG A 57 -13.67 9.22 -12.93
CA ARG A 57 -12.31 9.73 -12.73
C ARG A 57 -11.86 10.65 -13.88
N ILE A 58 -12.09 10.24 -15.14
CA ILE A 58 -11.74 11.06 -16.31
C ILE A 58 -12.52 12.38 -16.30
N LEU A 59 -13.82 12.31 -16.00
CA LEU A 59 -14.67 13.49 -15.89
C LEU A 59 -14.19 14.44 -14.77
N CYS A 60 -13.90 13.91 -13.59
CA CYS A 60 -13.38 14.68 -12.46
C CYS A 60 -12.06 15.40 -12.81
N LYS A 61 -11.14 14.73 -13.52
CA LYS A 61 -9.89 15.35 -14.00
C LYS A 61 -10.14 16.45 -15.01
N SER A 62 -11.06 16.23 -15.96
CA SER A 62 -11.44 17.24 -16.94
C SER A 62 -12.01 18.50 -16.28
N ILE A 63 -12.94 18.31 -15.33
CA ILE A 63 -13.50 19.41 -14.52
C ILE A 63 -12.40 20.13 -13.75
N ALA A 64 -11.54 19.40 -13.06
CA ALA A 64 -10.43 19.99 -12.31
C ALA A 64 -9.49 20.81 -13.21
N SER A 65 -9.17 20.31 -14.40
CA SER A 65 -8.37 21.04 -15.39
C SER A 65 -9.07 22.32 -15.85
N ALA A 66 -10.35 22.28 -16.19
CA ALA A 66 -11.11 23.45 -16.63
C ALA A 66 -11.17 24.53 -15.54
N VAL A 67 -11.38 24.13 -14.27
CA VAL A 67 -11.37 25.07 -13.14
C VAL A 67 -10.01 25.75 -12.98
N GLN A 68 -8.92 25.01 -13.15
CA GLN A 68 -7.56 25.55 -13.05
C GLN A 68 -7.22 26.49 -14.21
N THR A 69 -7.57 26.12 -15.45
CA THR A 69 -7.22 26.92 -16.64
C THR A 69 -8.07 28.16 -16.76
N ASP A 70 -9.37 28.05 -16.47
CA ASP A 70 -10.34 29.10 -16.78
C ASP A 70 -10.60 30.01 -15.57
N GLY A 71 -10.18 29.59 -14.36
CA GLY A 71 -10.47 30.28 -13.10
C GLY A 71 -9.99 31.73 -13.05
N GLU A 72 -8.78 32.02 -13.51
CA GLU A 72 -8.24 33.40 -13.52
C GLU A 72 -9.03 34.31 -14.48
N VAL A 73 -9.36 33.78 -15.67
CA VAL A 73 -10.14 34.50 -16.68
C VAL A 73 -11.55 34.76 -16.19
N ILE A 74 -12.20 33.77 -15.57
CA ILE A 74 -13.54 33.91 -14.98
C ILE A 74 -13.51 34.99 -13.89
N ARG A 75 -12.51 34.99 -13.01
CA ARG A 75 -12.37 35.99 -11.94
C ARG A 75 -12.19 37.40 -12.50
N GLU A 76 -11.39 37.56 -13.55
CA GLU A 76 -11.22 38.85 -14.21
C GLU A 76 -12.55 39.35 -14.82
N LEU A 77 -13.27 38.48 -15.53
CA LEU A 77 -14.57 38.82 -16.11
C LEU A 77 -15.60 39.19 -15.04
N GLN A 78 -15.62 38.48 -13.90
CA GLN A 78 -16.49 38.82 -12.78
C GLN A 78 -16.19 40.23 -12.23
N VAL A 79 -14.92 40.58 -12.08
CA VAL A 79 -14.52 41.93 -11.62
C VAL A 79 -14.96 42.98 -12.63
N GLN A 80 -14.78 42.73 -13.93
CA GLN A 80 -15.23 43.63 -15.00
C GLN A 80 -16.76 43.82 -14.99
N GLU A 81 -17.53 42.76 -14.76
CA GLU A 81 -18.98 42.82 -14.68
C GLU A 81 -19.48 43.58 -13.44
N GLN A 82 -18.85 43.36 -12.28
CA GLN A 82 -19.14 44.11 -11.05
C GLN A 82 -18.87 45.60 -11.25
N GLN A 83 -17.75 45.94 -11.90
CA GLN A 83 -17.43 47.32 -12.23
C GLN A 83 -18.48 47.93 -13.18
N ALA A 84 -18.84 47.24 -14.26
CA ALA A 84 -19.87 47.70 -15.18
C ALA A 84 -21.23 47.93 -14.49
N THR A 85 -21.57 47.07 -13.51
CA THR A 85 -22.79 47.19 -12.70
C THR A 85 -22.74 48.43 -11.80
N ALA A 86 -21.61 48.68 -11.14
CA ALA A 86 -21.40 49.87 -10.32
C ALA A 86 -21.46 51.16 -11.15
N ASP A 87 -20.82 51.16 -12.32
CA ASP A 87 -20.84 52.30 -13.26
C ASP A 87 -22.26 52.60 -13.73
N ARG A 88 -23.04 51.56 -14.04
CA ARG A 88 -24.47 51.70 -14.38
C ARG A 88 -25.27 52.31 -13.23
N ALA A 89 -25.05 51.86 -12.00
CA ALA A 89 -25.73 52.38 -10.82
C ALA A 89 -25.40 53.87 -10.56
N LEU A 90 -24.12 54.24 -10.74
CA LEU A 90 -23.67 55.62 -10.66
C LEU A 90 -24.32 56.49 -11.74
N ALA A 91 -24.33 56.05 -13.00
CA ALA A 91 -24.95 56.77 -14.11
C ALA A 91 -26.44 57.05 -13.85
N LEU A 92 -27.17 56.09 -13.29
CA LEU A 92 -28.58 56.26 -12.91
C LEU A 92 -28.78 57.28 -11.77
N ARG A 93 -27.88 57.33 -10.78
CA ARG A 93 -27.93 58.30 -9.67
C ARG A 93 -27.57 59.71 -10.11
N SER A 94 -26.56 59.84 -10.98
CA SER A 94 -26.12 61.13 -11.54
C SER A 94 -27.19 61.82 -12.38
N ARG A 95 -28.22 61.09 -12.83
CA ARG A 95 -29.41 61.64 -13.50
C ARG A 95 -30.16 62.68 -12.65
N ASN A 96 -30.01 62.64 -11.33
CA ASN A 96 -30.62 63.60 -10.39
C ASN A 96 -29.65 64.73 -9.96
N GLY A 97 -28.50 64.89 -10.62
CA GLY A 97 -27.57 66.01 -10.39
C GLY A 97 -26.61 65.85 -9.20
N VAL A 98 -26.59 64.70 -8.54
CA VAL A 98 -25.65 64.39 -7.44
C VAL A 98 -24.54 63.50 -8.00
N ILE A 99 -23.34 64.06 -8.19
CA ILE A 99 -22.15 63.32 -8.62
C ILE A 99 -21.26 63.08 -7.38
N PRO A 100 -21.18 61.85 -6.85
CA PRO A 100 -20.23 61.52 -5.79
C PRO A 100 -18.78 61.57 -6.32
N ALA A 101 -17.82 61.85 -5.42
CA ALA A 101 -16.40 61.95 -5.76
C ALA A 101 -15.86 60.65 -6.39
N PRO A 102 -14.87 60.73 -7.30
CA PRO A 102 -14.28 59.54 -7.91
C PRO A 102 -13.56 58.71 -6.84
N THR A 103 -14.21 57.64 -6.40
CA THR A 103 -13.58 56.58 -5.62
C THR A 103 -13.01 55.53 -6.57
N ASN A 104 -11.85 54.99 -6.23
CA ASN A 104 -11.13 53.97 -6.99
C ASN A 104 -11.81 52.58 -6.84
N THR A 105 -13.10 52.50 -7.18
CA THR A 105 -13.99 51.35 -6.97
C THR A 105 -13.44 50.07 -7.57
N GLY A 106 -12.76 50.13 -8.72
CA GLY A 106 -12.11 48.98 -9.34
C GLY A 106 -10.98 48.35 -8.52
N ARG A 107 -10.29 49.13 -7.66
CA ARG A 107 -9.25 48.61 -6.76
C ARG A 107 -9.86 48.07 -5.46
N GLN A 108 -10.86 48.77 -4.91
CA GLN A 108 -11.58 48.33 -3.71
C GLN A 108 -12.39 47.04 -3.91
N LEU A 109 -12.99 46.84 -5.09
CA LEU A 109 -13.74 45.61 -5.40
C LEU A 109 -12.82 44.37 -5.54
N ARG A 110 -11.61 44.57 -6.09
CA ARG A 110 -10.57 43.53 -6.13
C ARG A 110 -10.13 43.12 -4.72
N GLU A 111 -9.92 44.10 -3.85
CA GLU A 111 -9.50 43.89 -2.46
C GLU A 111 -10.61 43.30 -1.57
N SER A 112 -11.90 43.53 -1.87
CA SER A 112 -13.02 42.98 -1.09
C SER A 112 -13.41 41.54 -1.43
N ASN A 113 -13.05 41.04 -2.63
CA ASN A 113 -13.31 39.65 -3.00
C ASN A 113 -12.28 38.67 -2.38
N ASP A 114 -11.10 39.14 -1.95
CA ASP A 114 -10.05 38.33 -1.31
C ASP A 114 -10.43 37.83 0.11
N GLU A 115 -11.38 38.46 0.79
CA GLU A 115 -11.72 38.14 2.19
C GLU A 115 -12.72 36.98 2.34
N SER A 116 -13.35 36.51 1.24
CA SER A 116 -14.30 35.38 1.24
C SER A 116 -13.65 34.03 0.85
N ASP A 117 -12.35 34.00 0.55
CA ASP A 117 -11.70 33.01 -0.33
C ASP A 117 -11.09 31.77 0.38
N ASN A 118 -11.26 31.63 1.70
CA ASN A 118 -10.66 30.50 2.43
C ASN A 118 -11.24 29.12 2.04
N LEU A 119 -12.51 29.05 1.63
CA LEU A 119 -13.16 27.79 1.25
C LEU A 119 -12.82 27.36 -0.19
N ASP A 120 -12.61 28.32 -1.08
CA ASP A 120 -12.31 28.08 -2.49
C ASP A 120 -10.86 27.62 -2.69
N LYS A 121 -9.93 28.08 -1.84
CA LYS A 121 -8.52 27.66 -1.94
C LYS A 121 -8.31 26.17 -1.65
N GLU A 122 -8.93 25.62 -0.60
CA GLU A 122 -8.87 24.20 -0.27
C GLU A 122 -9.53 23.34 -1.37
N LEU A 123 -10.64 23.82 -1.95
CA LEU A 123 -11.31 23.13 -3.04
C LEU A 123 -10.47 23.15 -4.34
N LEU A 124 -9.87 24.29 -4.69
CA LEU A 124 -8.94 24.40 -5.81
C LEU A 124 -7.71 23.51 -5.63
N GLU A 125 -7.18 23.41 -4.41
CA GLU A 125 -6.05 22.55 -4.08
C GLU A 125 -6.41 21.06 -4.21
N ARG A 126 -7.60 20.66 -3.75
CA ARG A 126 -8.13 19.30 -3.96
C ARG A 126 -8.35 18.97 -5.44
N MET A 127 -8.86 19.92 -6.22
CA MET A 127 -9.01 19.77 -7.68
C MET A 127 -7.64 19.65 -8.36
N ALA A 128 -6.65 20.42 -7.95
CA ALA A 128 -5.26 20.29 -8.43
C ALA A 128 -4.68 18.91 -8.11
N ALA A 129 -4.94 18.37 -6.91
CA ALA A 129 -4.51 17.03 -6.52
C ALA A 129 -5.14 15.91 -7.37
N MET A 130 -6.36 16.08 -7.90
CA MET A 130 -6.96 15.09 -8.81
C MET A 130 -6.20 14.93 -10.13
N ASN A 131 -5.49 15.98 -10.57
CA ASN A 131 -4.63 15.94 -11.75
C ASN A 131 -3.26 15.29 -11.49
N ALA A 132 -2.85 15.16 -10.22
CA ALA A 132 -1.53 14.66 -9.83
C ALA A 132 -1.38 13.12 -9.85
N PHE A 133 -2.47 12.36 -10.08
CA PHE A 133 -2.46 10.89 -10.11
C PHE A 133 -2.42 10.27 -11.52
N GLY A 134 -1.86 10.98 -12.50
CA GLY A 134 -1.44 10.41 -13.79
C GLY A 134 0.07 10.14 -13.80
N PRO A 135 0.55 9.00 -14.33
CA PRO A 135 1.98 8.81 -14.54
C PRO A 135 2.37 9.62 -15.76
N ASN A 136 2.76 10.88 -15.57
CA ASN A 136 3.45 11.62 -16.61
C ASN A 136 4.86 11.94 -16.13
N GLU A 137 5.74 10.97 -16.35
CA GLU A 137 7.16 11.21 -16.49
C GLU A 137 7.36 12.10 -17.72
N ASN A 138 7.37 13.43 -17.55
CA ASN A 138 8.26 14.34 -18.31
C ASN A 138 8.09 15.85 -18.10
N ASP A 139 7.24 16.35 -17.20
CA ASP A 139 7.14 17.82 -16.98
C ASP A 139 7.41 18.26 -15.53
N SER A 140 8.49 17.75 -14.93
CA SER A 140 8.99 18.22 -13.63
C SER A 140 10.14 19.22 -13.76
N LYS A 141 9.95 20.28 -14.55
CA LYS A 141 10.84 21.46 -14.54
C LYS A 141 10.08 22.76 -14.79
N ALA A 142 9.08 23.12 -13.97
CA ALA A 142 8.64 24.52 -13.91
C ALA A 142 7.73 24.97 -12.75
N ALA A 143 7.03 24.10 -12.00
CA ALA A 143 5.87 24.59 -11.22
C ALA A 143 5.85 24.34 -9.70
N THR A 144 6.95 23.97 -9.05
CA THR A 144 7.03 23.95 -7.57
C THR A 144 8.08 24.95 -7.07
N GLY A 145 7.80 26.23 -7.29
CA GLY A 145 8.71 27.33 -7.00
C GLY A 145 8.47 28.11 -5.70
N ALA A 146 7.47 27.76 -4.88
CA ALA A 146 7.16 28.60 -3.71
C ALA A 146 7.01 27.88 -2.34
N ASN A 147 6.45 26.66 -2.25
CA ASN A 147 6.11 26.05 -0.94
C ASN A 147 6.41 24.54 -0.81
N GLY A 148 7.28 23.97 -1.64
CA GLY A 148 7.63 22.54 -1.56
C GLY A 148 8.60 22.24 -0.42
N VAL A 149 8.42 21.09 0.24
CA VAL A 149 9.36 20.51 1.21
C VAL A 149 10.33 19.59 0.45
N ARG A 150 11.63 19.66 0.79
CA ARG A 150 12.67 18.91 0.09
C ARG A 150 12.89 17.54 0.73
N CYS A 151 12.76 16.48 -0.07
CA CYS A 151 13.07 15.11 0.38
C CYS A 151 14.58 14.93 0.61
N VAL A 152 14.98 14.38 1.76
CA VAL A 152 16.40 14.14 2.09
C VAL A 152 17.06 13.07 1.21
N SER A 153 16.27 12.15 0.65
CA SER A 153 16.79 11.00 -0.11
C SER A 153 16.94 11.30 -1.61
N CYS A 154 15.87 11.73 -2.29
CA CYS A 154 15.93 12.03 -3.72
C CYS A 154 16.22 13.50 -4.03
N LEU A 155 16.21 14.39 -3.03
CA LEU A 155 16.43 15.83 -3.16
C LEU A 155 15.35 16.59 -3.95
N ASP A 156 14.27 15.92 -4.34
CA ASP A 156 13.10 16.51 -5.00
C ASP A 156 12.22 17.28 -4.02
N TYR A 157 11.50 18.29 -4.54
CA TYR A 157 10.51 19.05 -3.79
C TYR A 157 9.13 18.40 -3.93
N VAL A 158 8.44 18.23 -2.80
CA VAL A 158 7.11 17.64 -2.70
C VAL A 158 6.19 18.53 -1.86
N ALA A 159 4.88 18.42 -2.05
CA ALA A 159 3.90 19.17 -1.25
C ALA A 159 4.02 18.80 0.24
N SER A 160 3.87 19.78 1.13
CA SER A 160 4.15 19.65 2.58
C SER A 160 3.27 18.63 3.29
N ASP A 161 2.06 18.40 2.78
CA ASP A 161 1.09 17.41 3.24
C ASP A 161 1.43 15.97 2.81
N ASN A 162 2.30 15.80 1.80
CA ASN A 162 2.72 14.51 1.27
C ASN A 162 4.15 14.12 1.67
N VAL A 163 4.57 14.54 2.87
CA VAL A 163 5.89 14.27 3.43
C VAL A 163 5.78 13.50 4.74
N ALA A 164 6.57 12.43 4.83
CA ALA A 164 6.78 11.71 6.06
C ALA A 164 7.96 12.30 6.82
N LYS A 165 7.77 12.53 8.13
CA LYS A 165 8.83 13.02 9.02
C LYS A 165 9.53 11.87 9.75
N ALA A 166 10.85 11.85 9.64
CA ALA A 166 11.72 11.02 10.46
C ALA A 166 11.81 11.58 11.89
N PRO A 167 12.20 10.75 12.88
CA PRO A 167 12.39 11.21 14.27
C PRO A 167 13.50 12.28 14.43
N CYS A 168 14.39 12.40 13.45
CA CYS A 168 15.44 13.43 13.39
C CYS A 168 15.04 14.67 12.58
N ASP A 169 13.74 14.89 12.36
CA ASP A 169 13.15 16.00 11.60
C ASP A 169 13.45 16.04 10.09
N HIS A 170 14.14 15.03 9.55
CA HIS A 170 14.30 14.91 8.10
C HIS A 170 13.00 14.48 7.40
N ASP A 171 12.81 15.04 6.21
CA ASP A 171 11.63 14.88 5.38
C ASP A 171 11.84 13.84 4.27
N TYR A 172 10.91 12.92 4.12
CA TYR A 172 10.92 11.89 3.07
C TYR A 172 9.65 11.98 2.22
N CYS A 173 9.81 11.96 0.90
CA CYS A 173 8.66 11.71 0.02
C CYS A 173 8.18 10.26 0.16
N ARG A 174 6.89 10.03 -0.12
CA ARG A 174 6.25 8.70 -0.03
C ARG A 174 7.06 7.59 -0.68
N ARG A 175 7.55 7.82 -1.91
CA ARG A 175 8.35 6.85 -2.67
C ARG A 175 9.65 6.47 -1.95
N CYS A 176 10.42 7.47 -1.53
CA CYS A 176 11.70 7.25 -0.86
C CYS A 176 11.54 6.58 0.50
N LEU A 177 10.48 6.92 1.25
CA LEU A 177 10.18 6.25 2.50
C LEU A 177 9.85 4.77 2.28
N GLN A 178 8.96 4.45 1.33
CA GLN A 178 8.61 3.06 1.03
C GLN A 178 9.84 2.26 0.60
N GLU A 179 10.67 2.81 -0.28
CA GLU A 179 11.90 2.18 -0.72
C GLU A 179 12.85 1.89 0.45
N LEU A 180 12.97 2.83 1.40
CA LEU A 180 13.78 2.63 2.60
C LEU A 180 13.30 1.45 3.44
N PHE A 181 11.98 1.32 3.62
CA PHE A 181 11.36 0.18 4.30
C PHE A 181 11.59 -1.12 3.53
N THR A 182 11.31 -1.15 2.22
CA THR A 182 11.52 -2.34 1.38
C THR A 182 12.96 -2.85 1.46
N ARG A 183 13.95 -1.96 1.40
CA ARG A 183 15.37 -2.34 1.49
C ARG A 183 15.75 -2.89 2.87
N SER A 184 15.10 -2.40 3.93
CA SER A 184 15.30 -2.96 5.27
C SER A 184 14.75 -4.39 5.42
N LEU A 185 13.79 -4.81 4.57
CA LEU A 185 13.26 -6.18 4.58
C LEU A 185 14.19 -7.18 3.89
N THR A 186 14.93 -6.72 2.87
CA THR A 186 15.83 -7.57 2.10
C THR A 186 17.23 -7.67 2.72
N ASP A 187 17.73 -6.58 3.30
CA ASP A 187 19.05 -6.53 3.94
C ASP A 187 18.92 -6.35 5.45
N GLU A 188 19.26 -7.40 6.20
CA GLU A 188 19.18 -7.41 7.67
C GLU A 188 20.07 -6.34 8.32
N SER A 189 21.17 -5.93 7.67
CA SER A 189 22.03 -4.87 8.20
C SER A 189 21.34 -3.50 8.20
N LEU A 190 20.37 -3.31 7.31
CA LEU A 190 19.56 -2.10 7.18
C LEU A 190 18.31 -2.14 8.07
N PHE A 191 18.08 -3.24 8.79
CA PHE A 191 16.95 -3.38 9.70
C PHE A 191 17.30 -2.97 11.14
N PRO A 192 16.45 -2.18 11.83
CA PRO A 192 15.31 -1.44 11.31
C PRO A 192 15.74 -0.25 10.41
N PRO A 193 14.86 0.25 9.53
CA PRO A 193 15.14 1.41 8.71
C PRO A 193 15.45 2.61 9.59
N ARG A 194 16.56 3.30 9.29
CA ARG A 194 17.12 4.37 10.12
C ARG A 194 17.33 5.65 9.32
N CYS A 195 17.10 6.79 9.96
CA CYS A 195 17.56 8.09 9.49
C CYS A 195 18.49 8.69 10.55
N CYS A 196 19.70 9.12 10.17
CA CYS A 196 20.71 9.63 11.11
C CYS A 196 21.00 8.68 12.29
N GLY A 197 20.87 7.37 12.07
CA GLY A 197 21.02 6.34 13.11
C GLY A 197 19.79 6.11 13.99
N GLN A 198 18.75 6.95 13.89
CA GLN A 198 17.50 6.78 14.64
C GLN A 198 16.51 5.90 13.87
N PRO A 199 15.87 4.91 14.52
CA PRO A 199 14.92 4.01 13.88
C PRO A 199 13.63 4.77 13.49
N ILE A 200 13.18 4.58 12.26
CA ILE A 200 11.94 5.17 11.75
C ILE A 200 10.79 4.20 12.05
N ALA A 201 9.83 4.63 12.87
CA ALA A 201 8.69 3.81 13.25
C ALA A 201 7.70 3.67 12.07
N ALA A 202 7.33 2.43 11.72
CA ALA A 202 6.32 2.15 10.70
C ALA A 202 4.94 2.70 11.10
N GLU A 203 4.58 2.56 12.37
CA GLU A 203 3.27 2.94 12.92
C GLU A 203 3.01 4.45 12.79
N ALA A 204 4.03 5.28 13.04
CA ALA A 204 3.93 6.73 12.92
C ALA A 204 3.78 7.19 11.45
N ASN A 205 4.21 6.35 10.50
CA ASN A 205 4.26 6.68 9.08
C ASN A 205 3.27 5.86 8.23
N ARG A 206 2.28 5.19 8.84
CA ARG A 206 1.34 4.29 8.14
C ARG A 206 0.63 4.92 6.96
N MET A 207 0.30 6.21 7.01
CA MET A 207 -0.36 6.90 5.90
C MET A 207 0.49 6.94 4.61
N PHE A 208 1.81 6.82 4.74
CA PHE A 208 2.77 6.87 3.64
C PHE A 208 3.25 5.49 3.19
N LEU A 209 2.96 4.44 3.96
CA LEU A 209 3.33 3.05 3.65
C LEU A 209 2.11 2.28 3.13
N SER A 210 2.33 1.28 2.28
CA SER A 210 1.23 0.38 1.89
C SER A 210 0.87 -0.57 3.05
N PRO A 211 -0.39 -0.99 3.21
CA PRO A 211 -0.78 -1.96 4.23
C PRO A 211 0.02 -3.26 4.15
N GLN A 212 0.32 -3.70 2.91
CA GLN A 212 1.17 -4.86 2.66
C GLN A 212 2.57 -4.67 3.24
N LEU A 213 3.24 -3.55 2.93
CA LEU A 213 4.60 -3.27 3.39
C LEU A 213 4.67 -3.15 4.93
N VAL A 214 3.64 -2.58 5.56
CA VAL A 214 3.53 -2.54 7.02
C VAL A 214 3.42 -3.95 7.59
N GLY A 215 2.62 -4.82 6.98
CA GLY A 215 2.47 -6.22 7.39
C GLY A 215 3.79 -7.01 7.26
N GLU A 216 4.48 -6.87 6.13
CA GLU A 216 5.79 -7.49 5.89
C GLU A 216 6.83 -6.99 6.90
N TYR A 217 6.86 -5.68 7.18
CA TYR A 217 7.73 -5.09 8.20
C TYR A 217 7.45 -5.64 9.60
N GLN A 218 6.19 -5.76 9.99
CA GLN A 218 5.84 -6.31 11.31
C GLN A 218 6.22 -7.79 11.43
N ALA A 219 6.06 -8.57 10.37
CA ALA A 219 6.51 -9.96 10.34
C ALA A 219 8.04 -10.07 10.44
N LYS A 220 8.78 -9.27 9.66
CA LYS A 220 10.25 -9.23 9.72
C LYS A 220 10.75 -8.71 11.06
N LYS A 221 10.04 -7.74 11.67
CA LYS A 221 10.37 -7.25 13.02
C LYS A 221 10.27 -8.36 14.06
N LEU A 222 9.19 -9.14 14.03
CA LEU A 222 9.03 -10.28 14.93
C LEU A 222 10.14 -11.31 14.73
N GLU A 223 10.52 -11.60 13.49
CA GLU A 223 11.68 -12.45 13.18
C GLU A 223 12.97 -11.89 13.78
N MET A 224 13.28 -10.60 13.55
CA MET A 224 14.52 -9.96 13.99
C MET A 224 14.60 -9.80 15.51
N ASP A 225 13.46 -9.60 16.18
CA ASP A 225 13.36 -9.51 17.65
C ASP A 225 13.39 -10.89 18.32
N THR A 226 13.26 -12.00 17.55
CA THR A 226 13.29 -13.36 18.10
C THR A 226 14.73 -13.87 18.24
N PRO A 227 15.18 -14.26 19.45
CA PRO A 227 16.46 -14.96 19.63
C PRO A 227 16.37 -16.38 19.07
N ASN A 228 17.50 -16.96 18.66
CA ASN A 228 17.57 -18.34 18.13
C ASN A 228 16.50 -18.64 17.05
N ARG A 229 16.43 -17.74 16.05
CA ARG A 229 15.45 -17.77 14.97
C ARG A 229 15.42 -19.14 14.28
N THR A 230 14.24 -19.75 14.26
CA THR A 230 14.03 -21.04 13.59
C THR A 230 13.40 -20.82 12.22
N TYR A 231 13.95 -21.50 11.21
CA TYR A 231 13.48 -21.42 9.84
C TYR A 231 13.05 -22.80 9.32
N CYS A 232 12.12 -22.81 8.37
CA CYS A 232 11.74 -24.03 7.68
C CYS A 232 12.95 -24.63 6.95
N HIS A 233 13.29 -25.88 7.28
CA HIS A 233 14.44 -26.59 6.70
C HIS A 233 14.35 -26.82 5.17
N ARG A 234 13.16 -26.67 4.56
CA ARG A 234 12.99 -26.85 3.12
C ARG A 234 13.56 -25.62 2.40
N PRO A 235 14.57 -25.76 1.52
CA PRO A 235 15.24 -24.61 0.90
C PRO A 235 14.29 -23.69 0.11
N GLN A 236 13.28 -24.27 -0.55
CA GLN A 236 12.27 -23.53 -1.31
C GLN A 236 11.27 -22.76 -0.43
N CYS A 237 11.21 -23.08 0.87
CA CYS A 237 10.35 -22.41 1.83
C CYS A 237 11.13 -21.40 2.65
N SER A 238 12.12 -21.87 3.43
CA SER A 238 13.00 -21.06 4.28
C SER A 238 12.28 -19.99 5.13
N ALA A 239 10.97 -20.17 5.37
CA ALA A 239 10.15 -19.21 6.09
C ALA A 239 10.51 -19.24 7.57
N PHE A 240 10.53 -18.06 8.19
CA PHE A 240 10.66 -17.94 9.64
C PHE A 240 9.47 -18.59 10.34
N ILE A 241 9.74 -19.33 11.42
CA ILE A 241 8.75 -20.02 12.23
C ILE A 241 8.72 -19.34 13.61
N PRO A 242 7.65 -18.60 13.93
CA PRO A 242 7.51 -17.99 15.24
C PRO A 242 7.56 -19.03 16.38
N PRO A 243 8.22 -18.73 17.52
CA PRO A 243 8.40 -19.70 18.60
C PRO A 243 7.11 -20.33 19.11
N HIS A 244 6.01 -19.58 19.15
CA HIS A 244 4.70 -20.08 19.59
C HIS A 244 4.09 -21.16 18.68
N PHE A 245 4.60 -21.34 17.47
CA PHE A 245 4.23 -22.45 16.58
C PHE A 245 5.15 -23.66 16.71
N ILE A 246 6.25 -23.55 17.45
CA ILE A 246 7.17 -24.65 17.72
C ILE A 246 6.64 -25.40 18.95
N ARG A 247 6.10 -26.60 18.72
CA ARG A 247 5.73 -27.49 19.82
C ARG A 247 6.97 -28.22 20.27
N ASN A 248 7.36 -28.03 21.53
CA ASN A 248 8.37 -28.85 22.20
C ASN A 248 7.83 -30.23 22.64
N GLU A 249 6.66 -30.63 22.12
CA GLU A 249 6.01 -31.88 22.49
C GLU A 249 6.56 -33.03 21.64
N TRP A 250 7.03 -34.04 22.34
CA TRP A 250 7.54 -35.28 21.76
C TRP A 250 6.38 -36.14 21.28
N ASP A 251 6.22 -36.26 19.96
CA ASP A 251 5.28 -37.20 19.38
C ASP A 251 5.84 -38.63 19.51
N GLU A 252 5.26 -39.39 20.44
CA GLU A 252 5.66 -40.76 20.77
C GLU A 252 5.60 -41.72 19.58
N ASP A 253 4.63 -41.55 18.68
CA ASP A 253 4.49 -42.40 17.51
C ASP A 253 5.64 -42.14 16.53
N ARG A 254 5.99 -40.87 16.32
CA ARG A 254 7.09 -40.45 15.46
C ARG A 254 8.46 -40.89 16.01
N LEU A 255 8.59 -40.92 17.33
CA LEU A 255 9.74 -41.43 18.06
C LEU A 255 9.94 -42.93 17.81
N ILE A 256 8.86 -43.70 17.91
CA ILE A 256 8.85 -45.15 17.66
C ILE A 256 9.20 -45.43 16.19
N GLU A 257 8.63 -44.69 15.24
CA GLU A 257 8.97 -44.80 13.82
C GLU A 257 10.46 -44.57 13.57
N ARG A 258 11.05 -43.53 14.20
CA ARG A 258 12.48 -43.25 14.06
C ARG A 258 13.34 -44.34 14.69
N ALA A 259 12.93 -44.89 15.83
CA ALA A 259 13.59 -46.04 16.45
C ALA A 259 13.54 -47.28 15.54
N HIS A 260 12.42 -47.52 14.84
CA HIS A 260 12.33 -48.58 13.82
C HIS A 260 13.34 -48.38 12.69
N VAL A 261 13.49 -47.15 12.17
CA VAL A 261 14.47 -46.84 11.12
C VAL A 261 15.90 -47.14 11.58
N VAL A 262 16.26 -46.76 12.80
CA VAL A 262 17.60 -47.03 13.38
C VAL A 262 17.85 -48.53 13.47
N VAL A 263 16.92 -49.28 14.07
CA VAL A 263 17.06 -50.73 14.23
C VAL A 263 17.11 -51.44 12.88
N ASN A 264 16.25 -51.07 11.93
CA ASN A 264 16.26 -51.67 10.59
C ASN A 264 17.59 -51.44 9.87
N ARG A 265 18.21 -50.27 10.04
CA ARG A 265 19.54 -49.97 9.49
C ARG A 265 20.65 -50.82 10.12
N GLU A 266 20.59 -51.06 11.44
CA GLU A 266 21.55 -51.91 12.15
C GLU A 266 21.41 -53.39 11.80
N LEU A 267 20.17 -53.84 11.55
CA LEU A 267 19.87 -55.24 11.23
C LEU A 267 20.20 -55.60 9.78
N GLY A 268 19.99 -54.68 8.84
CA GLY A 268 20.11 -54.99 7.41
C GLY A 268 19.25 -56.19 7.03
N ASP A 269 19.86 -57.21 6.40
CA ASP A 269 19.16 -58.44 5.98
C ASP A 269 19.12 -59.54 7.07
N ARG A 270 19.60 -59.28 8.28
CA ARG A 270 19.67 -60.29 9.34
C ARG A 270 18.27 -60.64 9.85
N ARG A 271 17.92 -61.94 9.82
CA ARG A 271 16.69 -62.44 10.43
C ARG A 271 16.87 -62.71 11.92
N ILE A 272 16.08 -62.02 12.74
CA ILE A 272 15.97 -62.26 14.18
C ILE A 272 14.50 -62.31 14.61
N PRO A 273 14.19 -62.93 15.77
CA PRO A 273 12.83 -63.02 16.28
C PRO A 273 12.19 -61.65 16.52
N ALA A 274 10.91 -61.52 16.19
CA ALA A 274 10.15 -60.26 16.31
C ALA A 274 10.20 -59.67 17.74
N ALA A 275 10.17 -60.51 18.78
CA ALA A 275 10.30 -60.06 20.17
C ALA A 275 11.61 -59.32 20.44
N ARG A 276 12.72 -59.79 19.85
CA ARG A 276 14.04 -59.16 20.01
C ARG A 276 14.14 -57.85 19.22
N VAL A 277 13.49 -57.76 18.07
CA VAL A 277 13.38 -56.51 17.31
C VAL A 277 12.59 -55.47 18.11
N ALA A 278 11.48 -55.87 18.73
CA ALA A 278 10.69 -54.97 19.58
C ALA A 278 11.48 -54.43 20.78
N GLU A 279 12.28 -55.28 21.45
CA GLU A 279 13.18 -54.84 22.52
C GLU A 279 14.22 -53.83 22.03
N MET A 280 14.84 -54.09 20.87
CA MET A 280 15.82 -53.18 20.27
C MET A 280 15.19 -51.82 19.92
N VAL A 281 13.97 -51.81 19.39
CA VAL A 281 13.24 -50.58 19.07
C VAL A 281 12.92 -49.78 20.34
N GLN A 282 12.47 -50.44 21.42
CA GLN A 282 12.25 -49.76 22.70
C GLN A 282 13.55 -49.23 23.32
N GLN A 283 14.67 -49.93 23.14
CA GLN A 283 15.97 -49.46 23.61
C GLN A 283 16.46 -48.26 22.79
N ALA A 284 16.29 -48.28 21.47
CA ALA A 284 16.61 -47.17 20.58
C ALA A 284 15.73 -45.93 20.88
N ARG A 285 14.42 -46.12 21.13
CA ARG A 285 13.53 -45.05 21.59
C ARG A 285 14.03 -44.40 22.88
N ARG A 286 14.38 -45.19 23.89
CA ARG A 286 14.92 -44.67 25.17
C ARG A 286 16.20 -43.87 24.99
N ARG A 287 17.10 -44.31 24.10
CA ARG A 287 18.31 -43.54 23.77
C ARG A 287 17.97 -42.20 23.11
N LEU A 288 17.06 -42.20 22.13
CA LEU A 288 16.63 -40.97 21.46
C LEU A 288 16.02 -39.94 22.44
N VAL A 289 15.25 -40.40 23.44
CA VAL A 289 14.73 -39.53 24.52
C VAL A 289 15.86 -38.98 25.38
N ASN A 290 16.74 -39.84 25.89
CA ASN A 290 17.85 -39.41 26.75
C ASN A 290 18.79 -38.43 26.04
N ASP A 291 19.08 -38.65 24.76
CA ASP A 291 19.94 -37.77 23.96
C ASP A 291 19.32 -36.37 23.82
N HIS A 292 17.99 -36.28 23.67
CA HIS A 292 17.30 -35.00 23.63
C HIS A 292 17.20 -34.31 24.99
N GLU A 293 16.85 -35.02 26.05
CA GLU A 293 16.82 -34.45 27.41
C GLU A 293 18.20 -33.94 27.84
N SER A 294 19.27 -34.57 27.36
CA SER A 294 20.64 -34.12 27.56
C SER A 294 20.95 -32.87 26.73
N ALA A 295 20.44 -32.77 25.50
CA ALA A 295 20.62 -31.60 24.64
C ALA A 295 19.87 -30.36 25.18
N GLN A 296 18.64 -30.53 25.69
CA GLN A 296 17.87 -29.42 26.27
C GLN A 296 18.54 -28.84 27.52
N LYS A 297 19.15 -29.68 28.37
CA LYS A 297 19.89 -29.19 29.54
C LYS A 297 21.12 -28.35 29.18
N ILE A 298 21.76 -28.65 28.05
CA ILE A 298 22.90 -27.85 27.56
C ILE A 298 22.41 -26.47 27.10
N GLU A 299 21.27 -26.40 26.41
CA GLU A 299 20.67 -25.13 25.97
C GLU A 299 20.24 -24.26 27.17
N GLU A 300 19.67 -24.84 28.23
CA GLU A 300 19.30 -24.13 29.47
C GLU A 300 20.52 -23.60 30.25
N ASP A 301 21.62 -24.34 30.28
CA ASP A 301 22.85 -23.94 30.97
C ASP A 301 23.64 -22.84 30.21
N ASP A 302 23.58 -22.84 28.87
CA ASP A 302 24.19 -21.81 28.02
C ASP A 302 23.39 -20.48 28.09
N GLU A 303 22.05 -20.53 28.14
CA GLU A 303 21.21 -19.34 28.36
C GLU A 303 21.43 -18.72 29.76
N ALA A 304 21.74 -19.52 30.78
CA ALA A 304 22.04 -19.04 32.14
C ALA A 304 23.42 -18.38 32.30
N HIS A 305 24.31 -18.53 31.31
CA HIS A 305 25.66 -17.94 31.32
C HIS A 305 25.79 -16.66 30.46
N GLU A 306 24.76 -16.26 29.73
CA GLU A 306 24.71 -15.02 28.93
C GLU A 306 23.95 -13.85 29.60
N GLU A 307 23.41 -14.00 30.81
CA GLU A 307 22.95 -12.90 31.70
C GLU A 307 24.08 -12.31 32.57
#